data_AF-A0A2K3MEP2-F1
#
_entry.id   AF-A0A2K3MEP2-F1
#
_cell.length_a   1.000
_cell.length_b   1.000
_cell.length_c   1.000
_cell.angle_alpha   90.00
_cell.angle_beta   90.00
_cell.angle_gamma   90.00
#
_symmetry.space_group_name_H-M   'P 1'
#
loop_
_entity.id
_entity.type
_entity.pdbx_description
1 polymer ?
#
loop_
_entity_poly.entity_id
_entity_poly.type
_entity_poly.pdbx_seq_one_letter_code
_entity_poly.pdbx_strand_id
1 'polypeptide(L)'
;RNFYGPGGSYTMFAGKECSRALALLSFKPQDINGNLEGLDESELAILEDWEYKFIDKYPKVGQLVPEQRTQQIEHSQEDNLNSNNE
;
A
#
# COMPACT_ATOMS: atom_id res chain seq x y z
N ARG A 1 0.66 17.70 13.05
CA ARG A 1 1.10 16.79 11.95
C ARG A 1 -0.13 15.98 11.55
N ASN A 2 -1.05 16.53 10.76
CA ASN A 2 -2.42 15.99 10.62
C ASN A 2 -2.86 15.74 9.16
N PHE A 3 -1.93 15.56 8.21
CA PHE A 3 -2.31 15.33 6.81
C PHE A 3 -3.16 14.06 6.62
N TYR A 4 -2.77 12.97 7.28
CA TYR A 4 -3.42 11.65 7.18
C TYR A 4 -4.35 11.35 8.38
N GLY A 5 -4.43 12.24 9.38
CA GLY A 5 -5.31 12.06 10.54
C GLY A 5 -6.74 12.50 10.23
N PRO A 6 -7.71 12.22 11.13
CA PRO A 6 -9.10 12.66 10.97
C PRO A 6 -9.21 14.16 10.66
N GLY A 7 -9.94 14.50 9.59
CA GLY A 7 -10.09 15.88 9.11
C GLY A 7 -8.90 16.43 8.31
N GLY A 8 -7.86 15.62 8.06
CA GLY A 8 -6.73 15.95 7.21
C GLY A 8 -7.05 15.85 5.72
N SER A 9 -6.35 16.64 4.90
CA SER A 9 -6.54 16.66 3.44
C SER A 9 -6.25 15.33 2.75
N TYR A 10 -5.48 14.45 3.40
CA TYR A 10 -5.10 13.13 2.92
C TYR A 10 -5.66 12.01 3.80
N THR A 11 -6.70 12.28 4.62
CA THR A 11 -7.27 11.28 5.54
C THR A 11 -7.78 10.03 4.82
N MET A 12 -8.18 10.14 3.55
CA MET A 12 -8.68 9.03 2.74
C MET A 12 -7.59 8.01 2.36
N PHE A 13 -6.32 8.41 2.41
CA PHE A 13 -5.18 7.53 2.13
C PHE A 13 -4.67 6.78 3.37
N ALA A 14 -5.13 7.15 4.57
CA ALA A 14 -4.67 6.54 5.81
C ALA A 14 -5.01 5.04 5.85
N GLY A 15 -3.98 4.21 6.02
CA GLY A 15 -4.13 2.75 6.12
C GLY A 15 -4.54 2.05 4.83
N LYS A 16 -4.42 2.71 3.67
CA LYS A 16 -4.79 2.15 2.37
C LYS A 16 -3.62 2.16 1.40
N GLU A 17 -3.65 1.20 0.49
CA GLU A 17 -2.88 1.31 -0.75
C GLU A 17 -3.48 2.46 -1.57
N CYS A 18 -2.65 3.40 -2.00
CA CYS A 18 -3.06 4.58 -2.78
C CYS A 18 -2.16 4.86 -3.99
N SER A 19 -1.40 3.88 -4.50
CA SER A 19 -0.46 4.08 -5.60
C SER A 19 -1.14 4.61 -6.86
N ARG A 20 -2.31 4.06 -7.23
CA ARG A 20 -3.07 4.57 -8.39
C ARG A 20 -3.53 6.00 -8.18
N ALA A 21 -4.05 6.33 -6.99
CA ALA A 21 -4.49 7.68 -6.65
C ALA A 21 -3.35 8.70 -6.73
N LEU A 22 -2.13 8.32 -6.31
CA LEU A 22 -0.94 9.16 -6.40
C LEU A 22 -0.49 9.37 -7.85
N ALA A 23 -0.48 8.29 -8.65
CA ALA A 23 -0.14 8.35 -10.08
C ALA A 23 -1.08 9.29 -10.86
N LEU A 24 -2.39 9.19 -10.59
CA LEU A 24 -3.44 9.98 -11.25
C LEU A 24 -3.69 11.35 -10.61
N LEU A 25 -2.99 11.69 -9.52
CA LEU A 25 -3.25 12.88 -8.70
C LEU A 25 -4.74 13.01 -8.28
N SER A 26 -5.36 11.87 -7.96
CA SER A 26 -6.79 11.74 -7.73
C SER A 26 -7.13 11.56 -6.24
N PHE A 27 -8.24 12.18 -5.82
CA PHE A 27 -8.86 11.96 -4.51
C PHE A 27 -10.15 11.14 -4.61
N LYS A 28 -10.48 10.62 -5.80
CA LYS A 28 -11.71 9.84 -6.00
C LYS A 28 -11.58 8.49 -5.30
N PRO A 29 -12.60 8.03 -4.55
CA PRO A 29 -12.54 6.75 -3.83
C PRO A 29 -12.18 5.55 -4.71
N GLN A 30 -12.62 5.56 -5.97
CA GLN A 30 -12.36 4.49 -6.95
C GLN A 30 -10.89 4.37 -7.36
N ASP A 31 -10.08 5.42 -7.19
CA ASP A 31 -8.66 5.42 -7.54
C ASP A 31 -7.78 5.06 -6.33
N ILE A 32 -8.35 4.92 -5.13
CA ILE A 32 -7.61 4.59 -3.89
C ILE A 32 -7.41 3.08 -3.81
N ASN A 33 -6.48 2.58 -4.61
CA ASN A 33 -6.07 1.18 -4.65
C ASN A 33 -4.69 1.04 -5.34
N GLY A 34 -4.17 -0.19 -5.36
CA GLY A 34 -2.87 -0.54 -5.93
C GLY A 34 -2.90 -1.02 -7.37
N ASN A 35 -4.00 -0.81 -8.10
CA ASN A 35 -4.08 -1.25 -9.49
C ASN A 35 -3.38 -0.25 -10.42
N LEU A 36 -2.21 -0.65 -10.90
CA LEU A 36 -1.40 0.11 -11.87
C LEU A 36 -1.77 -0.19 -13.33
N GLU A 37 -2.73 -1.10 -13.58
CA GLU A 37 -3.19 -1.38 -14.94
C GLU A 37 -3.80 -0.14 -15.59
N GLY A 38 -3.46 0.06 -16.87
CA GLY A 38 -3.94 1.17 -17.68
C GLY A 38 -3.32 2.52 -17.37
N LEU A 39 -2.31 2.59 -16.50
CA LEU A 39 -1.50 3.80 -16.33
C LEU A 39 -0.49 3.94 -17.46
N ASP A 40 -0.27 5.18 -17.91
CA ASP A 40 0.77 5.49 -18.88
C ASP A 40 2.14 5.77 -18.23
N GLU A 41 3.19 5.92 -19.05
CA GLU A 41 4.54 6.18 -18.57
C GLU A 41 4.66 7.48 -17.77
N SER A 42 3.85 8.50 -18.09
CA SER A 42 3.87 9.78 -17.38
C SER A 42 3.22 9.68 -16.01
N GLU A 43 2.13 8.92 -15.89
CA GLU A 43 1.45 8.64 -14.62
C GLU A 43 2.32 7.77 -13.71
N LEU A 44 3.05 6.80 -14.29
CA LEU A 44 4.02 6.00 -13.55
C LEU A 44 5.21 6.83 -13.06
N ALA A 45 5.71 7.78 -13.86
CA ALA A 45 6.76 8.71 -13.42
C ALA A 45 6.28 9.60 -12.26
N ILE A 46 5.02 10.07 -12.27
CA ILE A 46 4.43 10.80 -11.15
C ILE A 46 4.40 9.93 -9.87
N LEU A 47 4.07 8.65 -10.01
CA LEU A 47 4.07 7.72 -8.88
C LEU A 47 5.48 7.52 -8.30
N GLU A 48 6.49 7.33 -9.14
CA GLU A 48 7.90 7.22 -8.71
C GLU A 48 8.34 8.48 -7.96
N ASP A 49 7.99 9.65 -8.48
CA ASP A 49 8.22 10.95 -7.85
C ASP A 49 7.55 11.07 -6.47
N TRP A 50 6.39 10.45 -6.27
CA TRP A 50 5.76 10.37 -4.96
C TRP A 50 6.50 9.41 -4.04
N GLU A 51 6.92 8.24 -4.53
CA GLU A 51 7.69 7.27 -3.75
C GLU A 51 8.97 7.91 -3.19
N TYR A 52 9.75 8.63 -4.00
CA TYR A 52 10.93 9.35 -3.51
C TYR A 52 10.60 10.37 -2.42
N LYS A 53 9.52 11.14 -2.59
CA LYS A 53 9.05 12.09 -1.55
C LYS A 53 8.65 11.38 -0.25
N PHE A 54 8.07 10.18 -0.33
CA PHE A 54 7.72 9.38 0.84
C PHE A 54 8.96 8.83 1.54
N ILE A 55 9.94 8.31 0.78
CA ILE A 55 11.20 7.77 1.31
C ILE A 55 12.01 8.86 2.02
N ASP A 56 12.07 10.08 1.46
CA ASP A 56 12.77 11.20 2.07
C ASP A 56 12.10 11.68 3.37
N LYS A 57 10.77 11.71 3.40
CA LYS A 57 10.00 12.32 4.50
C LYS A 57 9.59 11.34 5.61
N TYR A 58 9.51 10.05 5.33
CA TYR A 58 8.98 9.04 6.25
C TYR A 58 9.88 7.80 6.31
N PRO A 59 10.03 7.17 7.48
CA PRO A 59 10.75 5.91 7.57
C PRO A 59 9.97 4.80 6.86
N LYS A 60 10.68 3.99 6.06
CA LYS A 60 10.14 2.76 5.48
C LYS A 60 9.96 1.71 6.58
N VAL A 61 8.72 1.34 6.88
CA VAL A 61 8.37 0.39 7.97
C VAL A 61 8.09 -1.04 7.49
N GLY A 62 8.07 -1.28 6.17
CA GLY A 62 7.80 -2.60 5.61
C GLY A 62 7.55 -2.56 4.10
N GLN A 63 7.01 -3.66 3.58
CA GLN A 63 6.56 -3.80 2.20
C GLN A 63 5.13 -4.31 2.20
N LEU A 64 4.27 -3.73 1.36
CA LEU A 64 2.92 -4.23 1.18
C LEU A 64 2.95 -5.51 0.35
N VAL A 65 2.35 -6.58 0.86
CA VAL A 65 2.20 -7.84 0.14
C VAL A 65 0.85 -7.87 -0.60
N PRO A 66 0.80 -8.39 -1.84
CA PRO A 66 -0.46 -8.64 -2.52
C PRO A 66 -1.33 -9.59 -1.69
N GLU A 67 -2.64 -9.35 -1.67
CA GLU A 67 -3.62 -10.08 -0.85
C GLU A 67 -3.56 -11.61 -1.06
N GLN A 68 -3.21 -12.06 -2.27
CA GLN A 68 -3.03 -13.48 -2.60
C GLN A 68 -1.93 -14.18 -1.79
N ARG A 69 -0.94 -13.43 -1.28
CA ARG A 69 0.19 -13.98 -0.53
C ARG A 69 -0.11 -14.14 0.96
N THR A 70 -1.04 -13.34 1.50
CA THR A 70 -1.37 -13.34 2.94
C THR A 70 -2.00 -14.66 3.38
N GLN A 71 -2.88 -15.24 2.56
CA GLN A 71 -3.57 -16.50 2.88
C GLN A 71 -2.62 -17.70 2.98
N GLN A 72 -1.50 -17.70 2.24
CA GLN A 72 -0.52 -18.79 2.27
C GLN A 72 0.36 -18.75 3.53
N ILE A 73 0.59 -17.56 4.10
CA ILE A 73 1.42 -17.38 5.30
C ILE A 73 0.66 -17.82 6.56
N GLU A 74 -0.66 -17.60 6.62
CA GLU A 74 -1.49 -18.06 7.73
C GLU A 74 -1.63 -19.60 7.73
N HIS A 75 -1.79 -20.23 6.55
CA HIS A 75 -1.87 -21.70 6.45
C HIS A 75 -0.55 -22.42 6.76
N SER A 76 0.61 -21.75 6.68
CA SER A 76 1.90 -22.37 6.97
C SER A 76 2.37 -22.21 8.43
N GLN A 77 1.57 -21.55 9.27
CA GLN A 77 1.85 -21.42 10.71
C GLN A 77 1.11 -22.46 11.58
N GLU A 78 -0.03 -23.00 11.14
CA GLU A 78 -0.74 -24.06 11.88
C GLU A 78 -0.07 -25.44 11.77
N ASP A 79 0.61 -25.75 10.66
CA ASP A 79 1.27 -27.05 10.46
C ASP A 79 2.52 -27.27 11.32
N ASN A 80 3.10 -26.22 11.91
CA ASN A 80 4.35 -26.32 12.67
C ASN A 80 4.16 -26.49 14.19
N LEU A 81 2.92 -26.42 14.69
CA LEU A 81 2.62 -26.64 16.11
C LEU A 81 2.23 -28.09 16.43
N ASN A 82 1.93 -28.92 15.43
CA ASN A 82 1.47 -30.30 15.64
C ASN A 82 2.55 -31.38 15.49
N SER A 83 3.82 -31.00 15.23
CA SER A 83 4.92 -31.94 14.96
C SER A 83 5.83 -32.23 16.17
N ASN A 84 5.48 -31.76 17.38
CA ASN A 84 6.30 -31.95 18.59
C ASN A 84 5.69 -32.91 19.63
N ASN A 85 4.70 -33.74 19.25
CA ASN A 85 4.03 -34.69 20.16
C ASN A 85 4.02 -36.14 19.64
N GLU A 86 5.10 -36.61 19.03
CA GLU A 86 5.41 -38.04 18.93
C GLU A 86 6.82 -38.35 19.46
#